data_AF-A0A7X7S851-F1
#
_entry.id   AF-A0A7X7S851-F1
#
_cell.length_a   1.000
_cell.length_b   1.000
_cell.length_c   1.000
_cell.angle_alpha   90.00
_cell.angle_beta   90.00
_cell.angle_gamma   90.00
#
_symmetry.space_group_name_H-M   'P 1'
#
loop_
_entity.id
_entity.type
_entity.pdbx_description
1 polymer ?
#
loop_
_entity_poly.entity_id
_entity_poly.type
_entity_poly.pdbx_seq_one_letter_code
_entity_poly.pdbx_strand_id
1 'polypeptide(L)'
;MIVQSKKGHDRGRLYLVLACKGETRLLLADGRTRGYVDAKLKNTKHVRPFGQAIDEMELEELLGGELCESECNLSIRKLIAQWTQDREIKTK
;
A
#
# COMPACT_ATOMS: atom_id res chain seq x y z
N MET A 1 1.78 -0.99 5.89
CA MET A 1 0.34 -1.14 6.29
C MET A 1 -0.58 -1.15 5.07
N ILE A 2 -1.61 -1.99 5.04
CA ILE A 2 -2.65 -2.03 4.00
C ILE A 2 -3.86 -1.19 4.40
N VAL A 3 -4.33 -0.36 3.47
CA VAL A 3 -5.52 0.49 3.64
C VAL A 3 -6.46 0.35 2.46
N GLN A 4 -7.74 0.62 2.69
CA GLN A 4 -8.75 0.73 1.64
C GLN A 4 -9.22 2.17 1.49
N SER A 5 -9.38 2.60 0.25
CA SER A 5 -10.02 3.86 -0.09
C SER A 5 -11.52 3.85 0.27
N LYS A 6 -11.96 4.76 1.16
CA LYS A 6 -13.39 4.89 1.54
C LYS A 6 -14.20 5.80 0.62
N LYS A 7 -13.54 6.77 -0.02
CA LYS A 7 -14.19 7.85 -0.78
C LYS A 7 -13.42 8.19 -2.06
N GLY A 8 -14.14 8.73 -3.04
CA GLY A 8 -13.62 9.14 -4.35
C GLY A 8 -13.71 8.05 -5.41
N HIS A 9 -13.13 8.32 -6.58
CA HIS A 9 -13.11 7.40 -7.74
C HIS A 9 -12.55 6.01 -7.40
N ASP A 10 -11.58 5.94 -6.48
CA ASP A 10 -10.91 4.70 -6.11
C ASP A 10 -11.60 3.97 -4.96
N ARG A 11 -12.88 4.27 -4.65
CA ARG A 11 -13.58 3.64 -3.51
C ARG A 11 -13.51 2.11 -3.61
N GLY A 12 -13.12 1.47 -2.52
CA GLY A 12 -12.99 0.01 -2.42
C GLY A 12 -11.61 -0.54 -2.79
N ARG A 13 -10.75 0.24 -3.46
CA ARG A 13 -9.40 -0.20 -3.82
C ARG A 13 -8.47 -0.28 -2.61
N LEU A 14 -7.61 -1.28 -2.62
CA LEU A 14 -6.55 -1.50 -1.62
C LEU A 14 -5.25 -0.81 -2.05
N TYR A 15 -4.54 -0.28 -1.07
CA TYR A 15 -3.24 0.34 -1.24
C TYR A 15 -2.30 -0.08 -0.11
N LEU A 16 -1.02 -0.13 -0.42
CA LEU A 16 0.06 -0.11 0.55
C LEU A 16 0.34 1.36 0.94
N VAL A 17 0.45 1.62 2.24
CA VAL A 17 0.97 2.87 2.77
C VAL A 17 2.49 2.82 2.68
N LEU A 18 3.09 3.71 1.90
CA LEU A 18 4.53 3.82 1.73
C LEU A 18 5.17 4.74 2.78
N ALA A 19 4.48 5.82 3.14
CA ALA A 19 4.96 6.76 4.15
C ALA A 19 3.82 7.64 4.70
N CYS A 20 4.04 8.20 5.88
CA CYS A 20 3.23 9.28 6.45
C CYS A 20 3.82 10.64 6.06
N LYS A 21 3.00 11.56 5.56
CA LYS A 21 3.35 12.95 5.25
C LYS A 21 2.66 13.87 6.25
N GLY A 22 3.34 14.16 7.36
CA GLY A 22 2.74 14.85 8.50
C GLY A 22 1.66 14.02 9.19
N GLU A 23 0.78 14.67 9.94
CA GLU A 23 -0.17 13.98 10.84
C GLU A 23 -1.37 13.35 10.13
N THR A 24 -1.79 13.90 8.99
CA THR A 24 -3.09 13.56 8.38
C THR A 24 -3.02 13.04 6.96
N ARG A 25 -1.82 12.87 6.39
CA ARG A 25 -1.66 12.44 5.00
C ARG A 25 -0.75 11.23 4.87
N LEU A 26 -1.10 10.37 3.92
CA LEU A 26 -0.40 9.13 3.59
C LEU A 26 -0.01 9.14 2.12
N LEU A 27 1.13 8.54 1.79
CA LEU A 27 1.48 8.15 0.43
C LEU A 27 1.04 6.72 0.19
N LEU A 28 0.23 6.51 -0.85
CA LEU A 28 -0.42 5.25 -1.15
C LEU A 28 -0.02 4.74 -2.53
N ALA A 29 0.34 3.47 -2.63
CA ALA A 29 0.63 2.82 -3.91
C ALA A 29 -0.05 1.44 -4.01
N ASP A 30 -0.47 1.08 -5.21
CA ASP A 30 -0.99 -0.25 -5.56
C ASP A 30 -0.10 -0.96 -6.60
N GLY A 31 0.93 -0.27 -7.10
CA GLY A 31 1.85 -0.77 -8.12
C GLY A 31 1.19 -1.01 -9.48
N ARG A 32 -0.07 -0.59 -9.70
CA ARG A 32 -0.79 -0.72 -10.99
C ARG A 32 -1.24 0.63 -11.52
N THR A 33 -2.06 1.32 -10.72
CA THR A 33 -2.63 2.62 -11.06
C THR A 33 -1.87 3.76 -10.41
N ARG A 34 -1.23 3.49 -9.27
CA ARG A 34 -0.35 4.39 -8.54
C ARG A 34 0.85 3.57 -8.08
N GLY A 35 1.98 3.84 -8.71
CA GLY A 35 3.25 3.21 -8.43
C GLY A 35 3.98 3.87 -7.26
N TYR A 36 5.22 3.42 -7.08
CA TYR A 36 6.14 3.93 -6.08
C TYR A 36 6.45 5.42 -6.29
N VAL A 37 6.76 5.82 -7.53
CA VAL A 37 7.19 7.18 -7.87
C VAL A 37 6.02 8.17 -7.89
N ASP A 38 4.87 7.77 -8.43
CA ASP A 38 3.66 8.59 -8.51
C ASP A 38 2.65 8.29 -7.38
N ALA A 39 3.19 7.91 -6.21
CA ALA A 39 2.40 7.52 -5.06
C ALA A 39 1.33 8.57 -4.71
N LYS A 40 0.12 8.07 -4.44
CA LYS A 40 -1.04 8.92 -4.22
C LYS A 40 -1.05 9.51 -2.82
N LEU A 41 -1.01 10.83 -2.72
CA LEU A 41 -1.25 11.53 -1.47
C LEU A 41 -2.73 11.45 -1.08
N LYS A 42 -3.04 10.93 0.11
CA LYS A 42 -4.42 10.78 0.59
C LYS A 42 -4.53 11.11 2.07
N ASN A 43 -5.63 11.75 2.45
CA ASN A 43 -5.91 12.04 3.86
C ASN A 43 -6.34 10.77 4.61
N THR A 44 -5.85 10.60 5.83
CA THR A 44 -6.14 9.46 6.72
C THR A 44 -7.64 9.24 6.92
N LYS A 45 -8.45 10.31 7.00
CA LYS A 45 -9.91 10.22 7.17
C LYS A 45 -10.65 9.59 5.97
N HIS A 46 -10.00 9.52 4.80
CA HIS A 46 -10.57 8.96 3.57
C HIS A 46 -10.13 7.52 3.30
N VAL A 47 -9.41 6.91 4.24
CA VAL A 47 -9.01 5.50 4.17
C VAL A 47 -9.53 4.72 5.37
N ARG A 48 -9.65 3.41 5.19
CA ARG A 48 -9.90 2.44 6.26
C ARG A 48 -8.64 1.59 6.41
N PRO A 49 -7.96 1.62 7.56
CA PRO A 49 -6.85 0.70 7.81
C PRO A 49 -7.40 -0.72 7.93
N PHE A 50 -6.68 -1.68 7.35
CA PHE A 50 -7.04 -3.08 7.40
C PHE A 50 -6.06 -3.92 8.22
N GLY A 51 -4.77 -3.64 8.12
CA GLY A 51 -3.75 -4.34 8.90
C GLY A 51 -2.34 -4.13 8.33
N GLN A 52 -1.36 -4.70 9.01
CA GLN A 52 0.02 -4.70 8.57
C GLN A 52 0.26 -5.89 7.62
N ALA A 53 1.03 -5.66 6.55
CA ALA A 53 1.45 -6.70 5.61
C ALA A 53 2.94 -7.01 5.76
N ILE A 54 3.74 -5.97 6.01
CA ILE A 54 5.16 -5.99 6.38
C ILE A 54 5.39 -4.92 7.44
N ASP A 55 6.49 -5.06 8.18
CA ASP A 55 6.97 -4.03 9.09
C ASP A 55 7.59 -2.83 8.36
N GLU A 56 8.02 -1.82 9.14
CA GLU A 56 8.59 -0.59 8.60
C GLU A 56 10.01 -0.80 8.03
N MET A 57 10.81 -1.68 8.65
CA MET A 57 12.16 -2.00 8.21
C MET A 57 12.14 -2.77 6.89
N GLU A 58 11.27 -3.78 6.77
CA GLU A 58 11.03 -4.52 5.53
C GLU A 58 10.53 -3.60 4.40
N LEU A 59 9.71 -2.60 4.75
CA LEU A 59 9.23 -1.62 3.78
C LEU A 59 10.37 -0.71 3.31
N GLU A 60 11.22 -0.23 4.22
CA GLU A 60 12.40 0.56 3.87
C GLU A 60 13.38 -0.22 3.00
N GLU A 61 13.63 -1.50 3.29
CA GLU A 61 14.48 -2.36 2.46
C GLU A 61 13.89 -2.56 1.05
N LEU A 62 12.57 -2.81 0.98
CA LEU A 62 11.85 -2.97 -0.29
C LEU A 62 11.91 -1.71 -1.17
N LEU A 63 11.90 -0.52 -0.56
CA LEU A 63 11.86 0.77 -1.28
C LEU A 63 13.23 1.43 -1.45
N GLY A 64 14.18 1.11 -0.58
CA GLY A 64 15.50 1.74 -0.47
C GLY A 64 16.65 0.99 -1.17
N GLY A 65 16.41 -0.22 -1.65
CA GLY A 65 17.39 -0.99 -2.43
C GLY A 65 17.66 -0.40 -3.83
N GLU A 66 18.54 -1.06 -4.60
CA GLU A 66 18.83 -0.73 -6.01
C GLU A 66 17.67 -1.04 -6.99
N LEU A 67 16.49 -1.35 -6.47
CA LEU A 67 15.34 -1.75 -7.28
C LEU A 67 14.88 -0.59 -8.15
N CYS A 68 14.64 -0.90 -9.42
CA CYS A 68 14.02 0.07 -10.31
C CYS A 68 12.52 0.21 -9.98
N GLU A 69 11.91 1.30 -10.47
CA GLU A 69 10.48 1.58 -10.24
C GLU A 69 9.57 0.37 -10.56
N SER A 70 9.88 -0.37 -11.63
CA SER A 70 9.07 -1.51 -12.06
C SER A 70 9.11 -2.68 -11.07
N GLU A 71 10.25 -2.89 -10.41
CA GLU A 71 10.45 -3.91 -9.39
C GLU A 71 9.74 -3.53 -8.09
N CYS A 72 9.88 -2.28 -7.64
CA CYS A 72 9.12 -1.75 -6.51
C CYS A 72 7.61 -1.93 -6.74
N ASN A 73 7.11 -1.58 -7.92
CA ASN A 73 5.71 -1.74 -8.29
C ASN A 73 5.28 -3.22 -8.30
N LEU A 74 6.14 -4.13 -8.77
CA LEU A 74 5.87 -5.56 -8.71
C LEU A 74 5.79 -6.08 -7.28
N SER A 75 6.73 -5.67 -6.42
CA SER A 75 6.76 -6.06 -5.01
C SER A 75 5.53 -5.57 -4.26
N ILE A 76 5.10 -4.33 -4.49
CA ILE A 76 3.85 -3.78 -3.93
C ILE A 76 2.64 -4.64 -4.34
N ARG A 77 2.54 -5.01 -5.63
CA ARG A 77 1.43 -5.86 -6.11
C ARG A 77 1.43 -7.23 -5.45
N LYS A 78 2.61 -7.87 -5.36
CA LYS A 78 2.76 -9.18 -4.71
C LYS A 78 2.36 -9.13 -3.25
N LEU A 79 2.79 -8.09 -2.54
CA LEU A 79 2.49 -7.92 -1.12
C LEU A 79 0.98 -7.76 -0.86
N ILE A 80 0.31 -6.91 -1.64
CA ILE A 80 -1.15 -6.72 -1.51
C ILE A 80 -1.88 -8.04 -1.82
N ALA A 81 -1.44 -8.78 -2.84
CA ALA A 81 -2.03 -10.06 -3.21
C ALA A 81 -1.86 -11.11 -2.11
N GLN A 82 -0.63 -11.29 -1.60
CA GLN A 82 -0.33 -12.23 -0.52
C GLN A 82 -1.16 -11.94 0.72
N TRP A 83 -1.18 -10.67 1.16
CA TRP A 83 -1.95 -10.25 2.33
C TRP A 83 -3.46 -10.51 2.17
N THR A 84 -3.98 -10.37 0.94
CA THR A 84 -5.39 -10.63 0.64
C THR A 84 -5.69 -12.13 0.72
N GLN A 85 -4.83 -12.97 0.13
CA GLN A 85 -4.97 -14.42 0.18
C GLN A 85 -4.90 -14.97 1.60
N ASP A 86 -3.95 -14.49 2.41
CA ASP A 86 -3.78 -14.90 3.80
C ASP A 86 -5.04 -14.63 4.64
N ARG A 87 -5.81 -13.60 4.28
CA ARG A 87 -7.09 -13.30 4.94
C ARG A 87 -8.22 -14.18 4.46
N GLU A 88 -8.32 -14.41 3.16
CA GLU A 88 -9.37 -15.29 2.61
C GLU A 88 -9.25 -16.71 3.16
N ILE A 89 -8.02 -17.21 3.34
CA ILE A 89 -7.74 -18.54 3.92
C ILE A 89 -8.16 -18.60 5.40
N LYS A 90 -7.95 -17.53 6.18
CA LYS A 90 -8.31 -17.50 7.61
C LYS A 90 -9.80 -17.36 7.90
N THR A 91 -10.60 -17.01 6.89
CA THR A 91 -12.07 -16.92 6.99
C THR A 91 -12.81 -18.18 6.52
N LYS A 92 -12.10 -19.21 6.05
CA LYS A 92 -12.64 -20.53 5.72
C LYS A 92 -12.27 -21.53 6.80
#